data_AF-W4RKE4-F1
#
_entry.id   AF-W4RKE4-F1
#
_cell.length_a   1.000
_cell.length_b   1.000
_cell.length_c   1.000
_cell.angle_alpha   90.00
_cell.angle_beta   90.00
_cell.angle_gamma   90.00
#
_symmetry.space_group_name_H-M   'P 1'
#
loop_
_entity.id
_entity.type
_entity.pdbx_description
1 polymer ?
#
loop_
_entity_poly.entity_id
_entity_poly.type
_entity_poly.pdbx_seq_one_letter_code
_entity_poly.pdbx_strand_id
1 'polypeptide(L)'
;MRSKIRSSIRAQAGFNVKHKIFELKNVILTAIFVILSAGLLIQLQQHYQSPDGAGQSQAVNEFSLNWSLGSIYSEKNEEGYAFFEKGNPEQVGMAKFVTDGEKNKIINTSAMNMAKEMVNFPYPTSLYIEHVKMMDVSLRYHFFVKAGKETLHFSFDYPKLEYAEIFQVISSLNFIEPKPYRHDEQLYVTHGYGSLPYPVGISN
;
A
#
# COMPACT_ATOMS: atom_id res chain seq x y z
N MET A 1 -43.65 19.04 -83.85
CA MET A 1 -43.19 18.27 -82.67
C MET A 1 -41.82 18.79 -82.15
N ARG A 2 -41.72 20.09 -81.81
CA ARG A 2 -40.47 20.74 -81.31
C ARG A 2 -40.71 21.74 -80.17
N SER A 3 -41.93 21.84 -79.64
CA SER A 3 -42.29 22.78 -78.56
C SER A 3 -42.45 22.12 -77.18
N LYS A 4 -42.43 20.78 -77.09
CA LYS A 4 -42.63 20.06 -75.80
C LYS A 4 -41.35 19.73 -75.02
N ILE A 5 -40.16 20.10 -75.54
CA ILE A 5 -38.88 19.83 -74.85
C ILE A 5 -38.38 21.05 -74.05
N ARG A 6 -38.90 22.26 -74.33
CA ARG A 6 -38.41 23.49 -73.67
C ARG A 6 -39.09 23.82 -72.34
N SER A 7 -40.15 23.11 -71.93
CA SER A 7 -40.81 23.35 -70.64
C SER A 7 -40.30 22.47 -69.49
N SER A 8 -39.51 21.42 -69.74
CA SER A 8 -38.95 20.57 -68.67
C SER A 8 -37.63 21.09 -68.10
N ILE A 9 -36.93 22.00 -68.80
CA ILE A 9 -35.63 22.51 -68.34
C ILE A 9 -35.78 23.68 -67.34
N ARG A 10 -36.92 24.38 -67.34
CA ARG A 10 -37.12 25.56 -66.44
C ARG A 10 -37.69 25.21 -65.06
N ALA A 11 -38.08 23.96 -64.81
CA ALA A 11 -38.58 23.52 -63.49
C ALA A 11 -37.48 23.01 -62.54
N GLN A 12 -36.21 22.96 -62.99
CA GLN A 12 -35.08 22.52 -62.17
C GLN A 12 -34.36 23.65 -61.42
N ALA A 13 -34.99 24.82 -61.31
CA ALA A 13 -34.53 25.92 -60.46
C ALA A 13 -35.32 26.01 -59.14
N GLY A 14 -35.76 24.86 -58.62
CA GLY A 14 -36.42 24.74 -57.31
C GLY A 14 -35.42 24.38 -56.22
N PHE A 15 -34.93 25.40 -55.52
CA PHE A 15 -34.49 25.40 -54.12
C PHE A 15 -34.04 24.06 -53.52
N ASN A 16 -32.73 23.80 -53.54
CA ASN A 16 -32.08 22.97 -52.52
C ASN A 16 -31.22 23.86 -51.62
N VAL A 17 -31.88 24.70 -50.82
CA VAL A 17 -31.25 25.30 -49.66
C VAL A 17 -31.16 24.18 -48.63
N LYS A 18 -30.01 23.50 -48.56
CA LYS A 18 -29.68 22.70 -47.38
C LYS A 18 -29.66 23.66 -46.19
N HIS A 19 -30.74 23.68 -45.41
CA HIS A 19 -30.67 24.24 -44.08
C HIS A 19 -29.58 23.47 -43.34
N LYS A 20 -28.43 24.11 -43.13
CA LYS A 20 -27.54 23.77 -42.02
C LYS A 20 -28.37 24.04 -40.77
N ILE A 21 -29.19 23.07 -40.37
CA ILE A 21 -29.62 22.96 -38.98
C ILE A 21 -28.31 22.62 -38.28
N PHE A 22 -27.60 23.67 -37.88
CA PHE A 22 -26.44 23.57 -37.03
C PHE A 22 -26.86 22.62 -35.91
N GLU A 23 -26.18 21.49 -35.76
CA GLU A 23 -26.56 20.42 -34.85
C GLU A 23 -26.26 20.86 -33.41
N LEU A 24 -26.93 21.93 -32.98
CA LEU A 24 -26.86 22.50 -31.66
C LEU A 24 -27.19 21.43 -30.63
N LYS A 25 -28.05 20.45 -30.97
CA LYS A 25 -28.31 19.27 -30.15
C LYS A 25 -27.03 18.47 -29.86
N ASN A 26 -26.19 18.25 -30.87
CA ASN A 26 -24.94 17.50 -30.72
C ASN A 26 -23.86 18.34 -30.02
N VAL A 27 -23.84 19.66 -30.23
CA VAL A 27 -22.98 20.58 -29.47
C VAL A 27 -23.38 20.65 -27.99
N ILE A 28 -24.68 20.69 -27.69
CA ILE A 28 -25.21 20.67 -26.32
C ILE A 28 -24.91 19.32 -25.66
N LEU A 29 -25.13 18.21 -26.37
CA LEU A 29 -24.88 16.87 -25.83
C LEU A 29 -23.39 16.65 -25.53
N THR A 30 -22.51 17.10 -26.42
CA THR A 30 -21.06 17.04 -26.21
C THR A 30 -20.60 17.97 -25.07
N ALA A 31 -21.17 19.17 -24.96
CA ALA A 31 -20.89 20.06 -23.83
C ALA A 31 -21.32 19.45 -22.49
N ILE A 32 -22.51 18.85 -22.42
CA ILE A 32 -22.99 18.15 -21.22
C ILE A 32 -22.08 16.95 -20.90
N PHE A 33 -21.70 16.17 -21.90
CA PHE A 33 -20.80 15.04 -21.73
C PHE A 33 -19.44 15.48 -21.18
N VAL A 34 -18.87 16.58 -21.71
CA VAL A 34 -17.59 17.12 -21.21
C VAL A 34 -17.72 17.62 -19.78
N ILE A 35 -18.81 18.30 -19.42
CA ILE A 35 -19.05 18.76 -18.04
C ILE A 35 -19.21 17.58 -17.08
N LEU A 36 -19.97 16.55 -17.47
CA LEU A 36 -20.14 15.34 -16.67
C LEU A 36 -18.82 14.57 -16.53
N SER A 37 -18.04 14.46 -17.60
CA SER A 37 -16.74 13.78 -17.58
C SER A 37 -15.73 14.53 -16.73
N ALA A 38 -15.68 15.86 -16.83
CA ALA A 38 -14.83 16.70 -16.00
C ALA A 38 -15.27 16.64 -14.52
N GLY A 39 -16.57 16.66 -14.25
CA GLY A 39 -17.12 16.48 -12.90
C GLY A 39 -16.77 15.10 -12.32
N LEU A 40 -16.86 14.04 -13.12
CA LEU A 40 -16.48 12.68 -12.72
C LEU A 40 -14.96 12.57 -12.49
N LEU A 41 -14.15 13.20 -13.34
CA LEU A 41 -12.69 13.25 -13.16
C LEU A 41 -12.29 14.06 -11.91
N ILE A 42 -12.99 15.16 -11.63
CA ILE A 42 -12.80 15.94 -10.40
C ILE A 42 -13.26 15.13 -9.19
N GLN A 43 -14.37 14.41 -9.26
CA GLN A 43 -14.80 13.51 -8.17
C GLN A 43 -13.84 12.35 -7.96
N LEU A 44 -13.28 11.77 -9.03
CA LEU A 44 -12.23 10.75 -8.94
C LEU A 44 -10.96 11.36 -8.33
N GLN A 45 -10.52 12.53 -8.79
CA GLN A 45 -9.38 13.25 -8.20
C GLN A 45 -9.65 13.60 -6.75
N GLN A 46 -10.85 14.06 -6.38
CA GLN A 46 -11.25 14.34 -5.00
C GLN A 46 -11.42 13.07 -4.18
N HIS A 47 -11.71 11.91 -4.76
CA HIS A 47 -11.69 10.63 -4.04
C HIS A 47 -10.25 10.17 -3.77
N TYR A 48 -9.33 10.45 -4.71
CA TYR A 48 -7.88 10.27 -4.51
C TYR A 48 -7.23 11.39 -3.67
N GLN A 49 -7.86 12.56 -3.55
CA GLN A 49 -7.40 13.76 -2.86
C GLN A 49 -8.33 14.17 -1.71
N SER A 50 -9.20 13.27 -1.24
CA SER A 50 -10.14 13.55 -0.17
C SER A 50 -9.32 14.03 1.04
N PRO A 51 -9.64 15.20 1.63
CA PRO A 51 -8.94 15.69 2.82
C PRO A 51 -9.26 14.90 4.09
N ASP A 52 -9.87 13.71 3.99
CA ASP A 52 -9.86 12.69 5.06
C ASP A 52 -8.48 12.04 5.22
N GLY A 53 -7.45 12.53 4.52
CA GLY A 53 -6.06 12.39 4.91
C GLY A 53 -5.76 13.15 6.20
N ALA A 54 -6.32 12.66 7.32
CA ALA A 54 -5.91 13.03 8.65
C ALA A 54 -4.38 12.91 8.76
N GLY A 55 -3.77 13.99 9.26
CA GLY A 55 -2.40 14.00 9.73
C GLY A 55 -1.33 13.91 8.65
N GLN A 56 -0.51 14.96 8.57
CA GLN A 56 0.91 14.69 8.41
C GLN A 56 1.31 13.76 9.57
N SER A 57 1.35 12.45 9.33
CA SER A 57 1.83 11.52 10.35
C SER A 57 3.28 11.91 10.64
N GLN A 58 3.46 12.52 11.81
CA GLN A 58 4.74 12.67 12.48
C GLN A 58 5.16 11.29 13.00
N ALA A 59 5.37 10.32 12.12
CA ALA A 59 6.32 9.25 12.42
C ALA A 59 7.72 9.88 12.28
N VAL A 60 8.04 10.82 13.18
CA VAL A 60 9.33 11.52 13.17
C VAL A 60 10.38 10.54 13.63
N ASN A 61 10.94 9.73 12.71
CA ASN A 61 12.19 8.95 12.85
C ASN A 61 12.40 8.16 14.16
N GLU A 62 11.35 7.95 14.94
CA GLU A 62 11.39 7.35 16.26
C GLU A 62 10.10 6.56 16.47
N PHE A 63 10.25 5.26 16.73
CA PHE A 63 9.18 4.46 17.31
C PHE A 63 9.57 4.13 18.76
N SER A 64 8.56 4.00 19.61
CA SER A 64 8.71 3.43 20.94
C SER A 64 8.08 2.05 20.96
N LEU A 65 8.73 1.10 21.64
CA LEU A 65 8.16 -0.21 21.95
C LEU A 65 7.36 -0.04 23.24
N ASN A 66 6.06 -0.33 23.19
CA ASN A 66 5.16 -0.20 24.35
C ASN A 66 5.41 -1.26 25.43
N TRP A 67 6.22 -2.29 25.16
CA TRP A 67 6.50 -3.38 26.09
C TRP A 67 7.99 -3.66 26.25
N SER A 68 8.42 -3.92 27.49
CA SER A 68 9.70 -4.57 27.76
C SER A 68 9.60 -6.04 27.37
N LEU A 69 10.17 -6.42 26.24
CA LEU A 69 10.37 -7.83 25.93
C LEU A 69 11.35 -8.41 26.97
N GLY A 70 10.95 -9.51 27.61
CA GLY A 70 11.75 -10.14 28.66
C GLY A 70 13.13 -10.55 28.16
N SER A 71 13.22 -10.97 26.90
CA SER A 71 14.40 -11.53 26.23
C SER A 71 15.08 -10.58 25.23
N ILE A 72 14.45 -9.48 24.79
CA ILE A 72 14.95 -8.64 23.68
C ILE A 72 15.11 -7.18 24.10
N TYR A 73 16.15 -6.53 23.60
CA TYR A 73 16.32 -5.08 23.69
C TYR A 73 16.68 -4.49 22.32
N SER A 74 16.49 -3.18 22.17
CA SER A 74 16.84 -2.45 20.96
C SER A 74 17.80 -1.30 21.25
N GLU A 75 18.67 -1.02 20.29
CA GLU A 75 19.57 0.14 20.29
C GLU A 75 19.32 0.97 19.04
N LYS A 76 19.25 2.29 19.18
CA LYS A 76 19.14 3.21 18.04
C LYS A 76 20.53 3.47 17.46
N ASN A 77 20.67 3.40 16.14
CA ASN A 77 21.89 3.71 15.40
C ASN A 77 21.60 4.69 14.25
N GLU A 78 22.62 5.02 13.44
CA GLU A 78 22.47 5.96 12.32
C GLU A 78 21.50 5.48 11.23
N GLU A 79 21.35 4.17 11.08
CA GLU A 79 20.49 3.56 10.05
C GLU A 79 19.07 3.28 10.55
N GLY A 80 18.81 3.38 11.85
CA GLY A 80 17.52 3.06 12.48
C GLY A 80 17.71 2.39 13.85
N TYR A 81 17.28 1.13 13.96
CA TYR A 81 17.31 0.35 15.19
C TYR A 81 17.91 -1.03 14.94
N ALA A 82 18.75 -1.49 15.87
CA ALA A 82 19.23 -2.86 15.94
C ALA A 82 18.57 -3.58 17.12
N PHE A 83 18.22 -4.86 16.94
CA PHE A 83 17.63 -5.70 17.97
C PHE A 83 18.61 -6.79 18.40
N PHE A 84 18.61 -7.08 19.69
CA PHE A 84 19.52 -8.01 20.34
C PHE A 84 18.76 -8.86 21.37
N GLU A 85 19.19 -10.10 21.53
CA GLU A 85 18.77 -10.94 22.65
C GLU A 85 19.60 -10.58 23.90
N LYS A 86 18.97 -10.54 25.08
CA LYS A 86 19.66 -10.19 26.32
C LYS A 86 20.78 -11.19 26.64
N GLY A 87 21.97 -10.66 26.84
CA GLY A 87 23.17 -11.47 27.10
C GLY A 87 23.87 -11.96 25.83
N ASN A 88 23.34 -11.65 24.64
CA ASN A 88 23.93 -11.96 23.36
C ASN A 88 24.35 -10.66 22.64
N PRO A 89 25.64 -10.45 22.33
CA PRO A 89 26.09 -9.27 21.58
C PRO A 89 25.74 -9.33 20.09
N GLU A 90 25.31 -10.48 19.57
CA GLU A 90 24.94 -10.61 18.17
C GLU A 90 23.59 -9.96 17.88
N GLN A 91 23.56 -9.18 16.80
CA GLN A 91 22.33 -8.61 16.28
C GLN A 91 21.42 -9.72 15.72
N VAL A 92 20.18 -9.75 16.19
CA VAL A 92 19.14 -10.71 15.76
C VAL A 92 18.13 -10.10 14.79
N GLY A 93 18.11 -8.76 14.68
CA GLY A 93 17.30 -8.07 13.71
C GLY A 93 17.56 -6.57 13.62
N MET A 94 16.81 -5.90 12.75
CA MET A 94 16.87 -4.45 12.55
C MET A 94 15.52 -3.85 12.17
N ALA A 95 15.38 -2.53 12.37
CA ALA A 95 14.30 -1.74 11.80
C ALA A 95 14.85 -0.44 11.22
N LYS A 96 14.38 -0.06 10.03
CA LYS A 96 14.69 1.23 9.41
C LYS A 96 13.58 1.75 8.52
N PHE A 97 13.47 3.06 8.40
CA PHE A 97 12.56 3.65 7.43
C PHE A 97 13.11 3.44 6.02
N VAL A 98 12.22 3.09 5.09
CA VAL A 98 12.56 2.87 3.69
C VAL A 98 11.60 3.59 2.77
N THR A 99 12.13 4.13 1.69
CA THR A 99 11.36 4.61 0.55
C THR A 99 10.82 3.44 -0.28
N ASP A 100 9.82 3.70 -1.13
CA ASP A 100 9.30 2.69 -2.07
C ASP A 100 10.39 2.14 -2.99
N GLY A 101 11.34 3.00 -3.41
CA GLY A 101 12.49 2.59 -4.21
C GLY A 101 13.40 1.61 -3.48
N GLU A 102 13.69 1.86 -2.21
CA GLU A 102 14.51 0.97 -1.37
C GLU A 102 13.79 -0.34 -1.05
N LYS A 103 12.50 -0.27 -0.71
CA LYS A 103 11.65 -1.46 -0.54
C LYS A 103 11.72 -2.36 -1.78
N ASN A 104 11.49 -1.79 -2.96
CA ASN A 104 11.56 -2.55 -4.21
C ASN A 104 12.96 -3.11 -4.47
N LYS A 105 14.01 -2.34 -4.15
CA LYS A 105 15.39 -2.82 -4.25
C LYS A 105 15.59 -4.04 -3.35
N ILE A 106 15.22 -3.99 -2.07
CA ILE A 106 15.36 -5.08 -1.11
C ILE A 106 14.64 -6.34 -1.60
N ILE A 107 13.40 -6.19 -2.05
CA ILE A 107 12.57 -7.31 -2.55
C ILE A 107 13.18 -7.93 -3.80
N ASN A 108 13.72 -7.13 -4.72
CA ASN A 108 14.21 -7.61 -6.02
C ASN A 108 15.67 -8.09 -6.00
N THR A 109 16.49 -7.67 -5.04
CA THR A 109 17.90 -8.13 -4.94
C THR A 109 18.06 -9.42 -4.16
N SER A 110 17.09 -9.77 -3.31
CA SER A 110 17.18 -10.96 -2.47
C SER A 110 16.36 -12.09 -3.09
N ALA A 111 16.73 -13.34 -2.83
CA ALA A 111 15.96 -14.50 -3.26
C ALA A 111 14.69 -14.66 -2.39
N MET A 112 13.71 -13.79 -2.62
CA MET A 112 12.45 -13.72 -1.90
C MET A 112 11.46 -14.72 -2.49
N ASN A 113 10.97 -15.66 -1.68
CA ASN A 113 10.09 -16.73 -2.18
C ASN A 113 8.58 -16.44 -2.02
N MET A 114 8.18 -15.48 -1.18
CA MET A 114 6.74 -15.27 -0.94
C MET A 114 6.45 -13.88 -0.38
N ALA A 115 5.68 -13.09 -1.13
CA ALA A 115 5.01 -11.91 -0.60
C ALA A 115 3.67 -12.36 0.01
N LYS A 116 3.46 -12.07 1.29
CA LYS A 116 2.18 -12.36 1.96
C LYS A 116 1.71 -11.15 2.73
N GLU A 117 0.48 -10.73 2.48
CA GLU A 117 -0.16 -9.73 3.34
C GLU A 117 -0.50 -10.38 4.68
N MET A 118 -0.11 -9.72 5.76
CA MET A 118 -0.38 -10.21 7.11
C MET A 118 -1.78 -9.79 7.53
N VAL A 119 -2.75 -10.60 7.12
CA VAL A 119 -4.15 -10.43 7.52
C VAL A 119 -4.24 -10.49 9.05
N ASN A 120 -5.03 -9.59 9.65
CA ASN A 120 -5.23 -9.47 11.10
C ASN A 120 -4.01 -9.00 11.92
N PHE A 121 -2.94 -8.53 11.27
CA PHE A 121 -1.86 -7.89 12.00
C PHE A 121 -2.24 -6.44 12.38
N PRO A 122 -1.79 -5.91 13.54
CA PRO A 122 -2.20 -4.58 14.02
C PRO A 122 -1.88 -3.44 13.06
N TYR A 123 -0.95 -3.63 12.13
CA TYR A 123 -0.58 -2.65 11.12
C TYR A 123 -0.65 -3.26 9.73
N PRO A 124 -1.00 -2.48 8.68
CA PRO A 124 -0.90 -2.95 7.31
C PRO A 124 0.55 -3.37 6.99
N THR A 125 0.76 -4.69 6.89
CA THR A 125 2.11 -5.26 6.85
C THR A 125 2.23 -6.28 5.73
N SER A 126 3.28 -6.14 4.93
CA SER A 126 3.69 -7.14 3.94
C SER A 126 4.88 -7.92 4.45
N LEU A 127 4.81 -9.25 4.40
CA LEU A 127 5.86 -10.16 4.78
C LEU A 127 6.54 -10.76 3.55
N TYR A 128 7.87 -10.77 3.56
CA TYR A 128 8.71 -11.47 2.60
C TYR A 128 9.70 -12.39 3.34
N ILE A 129 10.02 -13.52 2.71
CA ILE A 129 10.92 -14.52 3.29
C ILE A 129 12.09 -14.74 2.34
N GLU A 130 13.28 -14.39 2.81
CA GLU A 130 14.54 -14.67 2.15
C GLU A 130 15.10 -15.99 2.67
N HIS A 131 15.56 -16.85 1.76
CA HIS A 131 16.32 -18.04 2.12
C HIS A 131 17.81 -17.71 2.11
N VAL A 132 18.39 -17.59 3.31
CA VAL A 132 19.81 -17.28 3.49
C VAL A 132 20.62 -18.56 3.68
N LYS A 133 21.84 -18.59 3.15
CA LYS A 133 22.79 -19.70 3.30
C LYS A 133 23.92 -19.31 4.25
N MET A 134 23.56 -18.96 5.49
CA MET A 134 24.52 -18.70 6.57
C MET A 134 24.50 -19.88 7.54
N MET A 135 25.60 -20.12 8.27
CA MET A 135 25.72 -21.30 9.15
C MET A 135 24.60 -21.38 10.19
N ASP A 136 24.20 -20.25 10.76
CA ASP A 136 23.26 -20.18 11.89
C ASP A 136 21.93 -19.50 11.54
N VAL A 137 21.69 -19.22 10.26
CA VAL A 137 20.46 -18.57 9.80
C VAL A 137 19.93 -19.29 8.57
N SER A 138 18.74 -19.86 8.71
CA SER A 138 18.05 -20.57 7.64
C SER A 138 17.15 -19.65 6.82
N LEU A 139 16.50 -18.69 7.49
CA LEU A 139 15.54 -17.76 6.89
C LEU A 139 15.76 -16.37 7.44
N ARG A 140 15.56 -15.37 6.60
CA ARG A 140 15.47 -13.98 7.01
C ARG A 140 14.09 -13.44 6.66
N TYR A 141 13.39 -12.96 7.67
CA TYR A 141 12.08 -12.35 7.51
C TYR A 141 12.24 -10.87 7.22
N HIS A 142 11.43 -10.36 6.29
CA HIS A 142 11.33 -8.95 5.98
C HIS A 142 9.89 -8.51 6.14
N PHE A 143 9.64 -7.61 7.08
CA PHE A 143 8.33 -7.02 7.30
C PHE A 143 8.36 -5.57 6.84
N PHE A 144 7.39 -5.19 6.01
CA PHE A 144 7.21 -3.82 5.58
C PHE A 144 5.90 -3.31 6.16
N VAL A 145 6.02 -2.52 7.22
CA VAL A 145 4.89 -1.98 7.98
C VAL A 145 4.61 -0.56 7.49
N LYS A 146 3.39 -0.30 7.03
CA LYS A 146 2.98 1.05 6.64
C LYS A 146 2.74 1.91 7.89
N ALA A 147 3.54 2.97 8.04
CA ALA A 147 3.47 3.94 9.13
C ALA A 147 3.14 5.33 8.55
N GLY A 148 1.85 5.54 8.25
CA GLY A 148 1.38 6.76 7.60
C GLY A 148 1.86 6.81 6.14
N LYS A 149 2.70 7.81 5.81
CA LYS A 149 3.31 7.96 4.48
C LYS A 149 4.65 7.22 4.33
N GLU A 150 5.20 6.73 5.44
CA GLU A 150 6.49 6.07 5.46
C GLU A 150 6.30 4.56 5.61
N THR A 151 7.31 3.80 5.18
CA THR A 151 7.35 2.35 5.37
C THR A 151 8.49 2.02 6.32
N LEU A 152 8.19 1.34 7.42
CA LEU A 152 9.19 0.81 8.33
C LEU A 152 9.50 -0.64 7.90
N HIS A 153 10.75 -0.88 7.54
CA HIS A 153 11.27 -2.19 7.20
C HIS A 153 11.89 -2.82 8.44
N PHE A 154 11.38 -3.99 8.83
CA PHE A 154 12.02 -4.85 9.81
C PHE A 154 12.68 -6.04 9.13
N SER A 155 13.83 -6.46 9.64
CA SER A 155 14.48 -7.70 9.24
C SER A 155 14.91 -8.52 10.44
N PHE A 156 14.58 -9.81 10.46
CA PHE A 156 14.92 -10.72 11.56
C PHE A 156 15.46 -12.04 11.04
N ASP A 157 16.50 -12.54 11.71
CA ASP A 157 17.14 -13.81 11.39
C ASP A 157 16.51 -14.96 12.18
N TYR A 158 16.11 -16.01 11.48
CA TYR A 158 15.56 -17.23 12.07
C TYR A 158 16.55 -18.40 11.90
N PRO A 159 16.82 -19.19 12.95
CA PRO A 159 16.09 -19.27 14.23
C PRO A 159 16.68 -18.43 15.39
N LYS A 160 17.44 -17.35 15.13
CA LYS A 160 17.99 -16.52 16.21
C LYS A 160 16.91 -15.87 17.08
N LEU A 161 15.73 -15.65 16.52
CA LEU A 161 14.56 -15.17 17.25
C LEU A 161 13.33 -16.00 16.89
N GLU A 162 12.53 -16.37 17.89
CA GLU A 162 11.31 -17.14 17.65
C GLU A 162 10.22 -16.27 17.01
N TYR A 163 9.30 -16.89 16.27
CA TYR A 163 8.22 -16.17 15.59
C TYR A 163 7.36 -15.33 16.53
N ALA A 164 7.07 -15.86 17.72
CA ALA A 164 6.29 -15.16 18.73
C ALA A 164 6.96 -13.84 19.13
N GLU A 165 8.27 -13.88 19.32
CA GLU A 165 9.07 -12.74 19.72
C GLU A 165 9.18 -11.70 18.60
N ILE A 166 9.45 -12.14 17.36
CA ILE A 166 9.47 -11.27 16.17
C ILE A 166 8.14 -10.51 16.06
N PHE A 167 7.01 -11.22 16.17
CA PHE A 167 5.68 -10.63 16.00
C PHE A 167 5.36 -9.67 17.14
N GLN A 168 5.80 -9.99 18.37
CA GLN A 168 5.62 -9.12 19.53
C GLN A 168 6.44 -7.83 19.42
N VAL A 169 7.67 -7.88 18.88
CA VAL A 169 8.46 -6.67 18.59
C VAL A 169 7.67 -5.75 17.65
N ILE A 170 7.26 -6.27 16.50
CA ILE A 170 6.60 -5.47 15.46
C ILE A 170 5.23 -4.99 15.92
N SER A 171 4.52 -5.75 16.75
CA SER A 171 3.21 -5.32 17.23
C SER A 171 3.25 -4.33 18.39
N SER A 172 4.35 -4.29 19.13
CA SER A 172 4.55 -3.33 20.22
C SER A 172 4.91 -1.92 19.74
N LEU A 173 5.04 -1.72 18.42
CA LEU A 173 5.19 -0.40 17.83
C LEU A 173 4.04 0.50 18.27
N ASN A 174 4.37 1.74 18.59
CA ASN A 174 3.38 2.76 18.89
C ASN A 174 3.44 3.87 17.84
N PHE A 175 2.74 3.69 16.73
CA PHE A 175 2.55 4.76 15.77
C PHE A 175 1.43 5.70 16.22
N ILE A 176 1.68 7.01 16.09
CA ILE A 176 0.66 8.05 16.29
C ILE A 176 -0.46 7.82 15.25
N GLU A 177 -0.07 7.60 13.99
CA GLU A 177 -0.96 7.25 12.87
C GLU A 177 -0.23 6.38 11.81
N PRO A 178 -0.82 5.27 11.32
CA PRO A 178 -2.11 4.71 11.72
C PRO A 178 -2.04 4.13 13.14
N LYS A 179 -3.12 4.24 13.89
CA LYS A 179 -3.24 3.55 15.17
C LYS A 179 -3.29 2.02 14.92
N PRO A 180 -2.70 1.21 15.80
CA PRO A 180 -2.77 -0.24 15.66
C PRO A 180 -4.24 -0.70 15.70
N TYR A 181 -4.60 -1.63 14.80
CA TYR A 181 -5.87 -2.34 14.89
C TYR A 181 -5.93 -3.09 16.23
N ARG A 182 -6.99 -2.83 16.98
CA ARG A 182 -7.32 -3.56 18.20
C ARG A 182 -8.42 -4.55 17.86
N HIS A 183 -8.23 -5.78 18.30
CA HIS A 183 -9.18 -6.86 18.08
C HIS A 183 -9.57 -7.44 19.44
N ASP A 184 -10.86 -7.70 19.62
CA ASP A 184 -11.42 -8.21 20.87
C ASP A 184 -11.33 -9.75 20.97
N GLU A 185 -10.89 -10.42 19.89
CA GLU A 185 -10.85 -11.87 19.74
C GLU A 185 -9.43 -12.37 19.40
N GLN A 186 -9.12 -13.63 19.73
CA GLN A 186 -7.86 -14.28 19.35
C GLN A 186 -7.78 -14.43 17.83
N LEU A 187 -6.80 -13.78 17.22
CA LEU A 187 -6.59 -13.84 15.77
C LEU A 187 -5.53 -14.86 15.41
N TYR A 188 -5.45 -15.20 14.12
CA TYR A 188 -4.33 -15.96 13.56
C TYR A 188 -3.60 -15.08 12.55
N VAL A 189 -2.27 -15.03 12.68
CA VAL A 189 -1.41 -14.30 11.76
C VAL A 189 -0.45 -15.26 11.09
N THR A 190 -0.22 -15.05 9.80
CA THR A 190 0.60 -15.94 8.98
C THR A 190 2.08 -15.59 9.07
N HIS A 191 2.93 -16.58 9.30
CA HIS A 191 4.39 -16.42 9.43
C HIS A 191 5.17 -17.09 8.29
N GLY A 192 4.53 -17.17 7.12
CA GLY A 192 5.04 -17.89 5.96
C GLY A 192 4.23 -19.15 5.69
N TYR A 193 4.84 -20.30 5.99
CA TYR A 193 4.29 -21.64 5.73
C TYR A 193 3.21 -22.10 6.72
N GLY A 194 2.86 -21.27 7.70
CA GLY A 194 1.85 -21.55 8.71
C GLY A 194 1.17 -20.29 9.25
N SER A 195 0.32 -20.48 10.25
CA SER A 195 -0.34 -19.43 11.01
C SER A 195 -0.24 -19.70 12.51
N LEU A 196 -0.07 -18.64 13.28
CA LEU A 196 0.05 -18.70 14.74
C LEU A 196 -1.01 -17.80 15.40
N PRO A 197 -1.50 -18.16 16.60
CA PRO A 197 -2.42 -17.32 17.35
C PRO A 197 -1.73 -16.02 17.77
N TYR A 198 -2.40 -14.88 17.60
CA TYR A 198 -1.89 -13.55 17.90
C TYR A 198 -2.93 -12.72 18.69
N PRO A 199 -2.52 -11.93 19.72
CA PRO A 199 -1.18 -11.90 20.30
C PRO A 199 -0.81 -13.24 20.95
N VAL A 200 0.48 -13.58 20.92
CA VAL A 200 0.99 -14.79 21.56
C VAL A 200 1.02 -14.55 23.06
N GLY A 201 0.42 -15.44 23.84
CA GLY A 201 0.46 -15.37 25.31
C GLY A 201 -0.74 -14.67 25.97
N ILE A 202 -1.93 -14.67 25.36
CA ILE A 202 -3.18 -14.44 26.13
C ILE A 202 -3.36 -15.61 27.10
N SER A 203 -2.73 -15.49 28.27
CA SER A 203 -3.13 -16.23 29.45
C SER A 203 -4.19 -15.37 30.11
N ASN A 204 -5.39 -15.93 30.30
CA ASN A 204 -6.42 -15.33 31.15
C ASN A 204 -5.88 -14.95 32.53
#